data_AF-A0A3L6VIU0-F1
#
_entry.id   AF-A0A3L6VIU0-F1
#
_cell.length_a   1.000
_cell.length_b   1.000
_cell.length_c   1.000
_cell.angle_alpha   90.00
_cell.angle_beta   90.00
_cell.angle_gamma   90.00
#
_symmetry.space_group_name_H-M   'P 1'
#
loop_
_entity.id
_entity.type
_entity.pdbx_description
1 polymer ?
#
loop_
_entity_poly.entity_id
_entity_poly.type
_entity_poly.pdbx_seq_one_letter_code
_entity_poly.pdbx_strand_id
1 'polypeptide(L)'
;MTGHGVFRGDAYRWLLVQLELKVSVAQDCIHSYVGHSQRLDLRGHPHLFIAADYVDFVCSRSVPALLDCVGHATWNMLTDVPTHAVRTTKVLDTAGKDICYVQVRIENGHRRNVPVVVNVLYKRTVAPHQVIVVFRTIHEDDLFPMPTQPLHIGLSGWYE
;
A
#
# COMPACT_ATOMS: atom_id res chain seq x y z
N MET A 1 2.12 34.48 -0.25
CA MET A 1 1.92 33.68 0.97
C MET A 1 2.02 32.23 0.57
N THR A 2 3.20 31.65 0.68
CA THR A 2 3.47 30.24 0.40
C THR A 2 3.10 29.43 1.65
N GLY A 3 2.07 28.60 1.54
CA GLY A 3 1.60 27.74 2.63
C GLY A 3 2.53 26.56 2.85
N HIS A 4 3.72 26.81 3.39
CA HIS A 4 4.68 25.77 3.75
C HIS A 4 4.37 25.26 5.16
N GLY A 5 4.09 23.96 5.29
CA GLY A 5 4.38 23.23 6.53
C GLY A 5 3.23 22.79 7.45
N VAL A 6 2.04 22.41 6.95
CA VAL A 6 0.96 21.86 7.81
C VAL A 6 0.42 20.51 7.31
N PHE A 7 1.31 19.58 6.94
CA PHE A 7 0.91 18.28 6.37
C PHE A 7 1.39 17.07 7.19
N ARG A 8 1.42 17.19 8.52
CA ARG A 8 1.95 16.16 9.42
C ARG A 8 1.00 15.84 10.57
N GLY A 9 1.09 14.63 11.11
CA GLY A 9 0.23 14.15 12.20
C GLY A 9 -1.22 13.93 11.76
N ASP A 10 -2.11 14.85 12.10
CA ASP A 10 -3.56 14.71 11.86
C ASP A 10 -3.92 14.67 10.38
N ALA A 11 -3.11 15.31 9.51
CA ALA A 11 -3.26 15.19 8.06
C ALA A 11 -3.04 13.74 7.58
N TYR A 12 -2.07 13.01 8.15
CA TYR A 12 -1.86 11.60 7.81
C TYR A 12 -3.07 10.76 8.19
N ARG A 13 -3.57 10.96 9.42
CA ARG A 13 -4.78 10.28 9.89
C ARG A 13 -5.96 10.59 8.98
N TRP A 14 -6.18 11.85 8.65
CA TRP A 14 -7.26 12.27 7.76
C TRP A 14 -7.16 11.63 6.38
N LEU A 15 -5.98 11.66 5.74
CA LEU A 15 -5.74 11.05 4.44
C LEU A 15 -5.99 9.54 4.43
N LEU A 16 -5.63 8.86 5.52
CA LEU A 16 -5.77 7.42 5.67
C LEU A 16 -7.21 7.01 6.06
N VAL A 17 -7.89 7.80 6.90
CA VAL A 17 -9.30 7.58 7.26
C VAL A 17 -10.20 7.57 6.03
N GLN A 18 -9.93 8.43 5.04
CA GLN A 18 -10.68 8.42 3.78
C GLN A 18 -10.52 7.10 3.00
N LEU A 19 -9.40 6.39 3.17
CA LEU A 19 -9.21 5.05 2.60
C LEU A 19 -9.89 3.99 3.48
N GLU A 20 -9.80 4.11 4.80
CA GLU A 20 -10.45 3.19 5.74
C GLU A 20 -11.96 3.15 5.56
N LEU A 21 -12.59 4.29 5.29
CA LEU A 21 -14.02 4.35 4.95
C LEU A 21 -14.39 3.57 3.68
N LYS A 22 -13.41 3.34 2.80
CA LYS A 22 -13.58 2.51 1.59
C LYS A 22 -13.24 1.05 1.82
N VAL A 23 -12.60 0.70 2.95
CA VAL A 23 -12.20 -0.67 3.27
C VAL A 23 -13.40 -1.60 3.40
N SER A 24 -14.53 -1.14 3.94
CA SER A 24 -15.74 -1.98 4.03
C SER A 24 -16.27 -2.36 2.64
N VAL A 25 -16.42 -1.38 1.74
CA VAL A 25 -16.86 -1.61 0.35
C VAL A 25 -15.89 -2.55 -0.37
N ALA A 26 -14.60 -2.31 -0.16
CA ALA A 26 -13.52 -3.13 -0.66
C ALA A 26 -13.55 -4.58 -0.14
N GLN A 27 -13.85 -4.78 1.14
CA GLN A 27 -14.02 -6.09 1.76
C GLN A 27 -15.23 -6.80 1.17
N ASP A 28 -16.34 -6.10 0.96
CA ASP A 28 -17.51 -6.64 0.28
C ASP A 28 -17.16 -7.06 -1.16
N CYS A 29 -16.36 -6.28 -1.88
CA CYS A 29 -15.84 -6.65 -3.20
C CYS A 29 -14.92 -7.87 -3.14
N ILE A 30 -13.96 -7.93 -2.21
CA ILE A 30 -13.06 -9.08 -2.02
C ILE A 30 -13.86 -10.34 -1.68
N HIS A 31 -14.78 -10.25 -0.73
CA HIS A 31 -15.67 -11.36 -0.38
C HIS A 31 -16.56 -11.76 -1.54
N SER A 32 -17.00 -10.82 -2.38
CA SER A 32 -17.71 -11.13 -3.62
C SER A 32 -16.81 -11.87 -4.61
N TYR A 33 -15.57 -11.42 -4.84
CA TYR A 33 -14.60 -12.07 -5.74
C TYR A 33 -14.20 -13.46 -5.26
N VAL A 34 -13.89 -13.59 -3.97
CA VAL A 34 -13.51 -14.85 -3.32
C VAL A 34 -14.72 -15.75 -3.09
N GLY A 35 -15.92 -15.20 -2.88
CA GLY A 35 -17.16 -15.94 -2.67
C GLY A 35 -17.82 -16.44 -3.96
N HIS A 36 -17.71 -15.69 -5.06
CA HIS A 36 -18.11 -16.12 -6.41
C HIS A 36 -17.11 -17.12 -7.04
N SER A 37 -16.10 -17.58 -6.29
CA SER A 37 -15.10 -18.57 -6.68
C SER A 37 -15.64 -19.98 -6.96
N GLN A 38 -16.96 -20.19 -7.05
CA GLN A 38 -17.51 -21.43 -7.59
C GLN A 38 -17.08 -21.69 -9.04
N ARG A 39 -16.53 -20.70 -9.77
CA ARG A 39 -16.04 -20.86 -11.16
C ARG A 39 -14.56 -20.56 -11.39
N LEU A 40 -13.88 -19.87 -10.48
CA LEU A 40 -12.48 -19.44 -10.64
C LEU A 40 -11.72 -19.70 -9.34
N ASP A 41 -10.70 -20.57 -9.41
CA ASP A 41 -9.80 -20.81 -8.27
C ASP A 41 -8.82 -19.63 -8.14
N LEU A 42 -9.10 -18.73 -7.19
CA LEU A 42 -8.22 -17.60 -6.86
C LEU A 42 -7.09 -18.00 -5.90
N ARG A 43 -6.98 -19.28 -5.48
CA ARG A 43 -5.94 -19.75 -4.56
C ARG A 43 -4.59 -19.77 -5.26
N GLY A 44 -3.71 -18.85 -4.87
CA GLY A 44 -2.35 -18.76 -5.42
C GLY A 44 -2.27 -18.15 -6.83
N HIS A 45 -3.39 -18.04 -7.54
CA HIS A 45 -3.49 -17.47 -8.88
C HIS A 45 -4.12 -16.07 -8.83
N PRO A 46 -3.32 -15.00 -9.01
CA PRO A 46 -3.89 -13.66 -9.06
C PRO A 46 -4.77 -13.50 -10.30
N HIS A 47 -5.85 -12.72 -10.16
CA HIS A 47 -6.79 -12.41 -11.24
C HIS A 47 -7.02 -10.90 -11.34
N LEU A 48 -7.27 -10.42 -12.55
CA LEU A 48 -7.63 -9.03 -12.83
C LEU A 48 -9.12 -8.93 -13.07
N PHE A 49 -9.83 -8.14 -12.28
CA PHE A 49 -11.22 -7.77 -12.50
C PHE A 49 -11.25 -6.38 -13.14
N ILE A 50 -11.79 -6.29 -14.35
CA ILE A 50 -11.78 -5.05 -15.15
C ILE A 50 -13.21 -4.50 -15.18
N ALA A 51 -13.38 -3.28 -14.67
CA ALA A 51 -14.61 -2.49 -14.78
C ALA A 51 -14.42 -1.34 -15.77
N ALA A 52 -15.45 -0.51 -15.96
CA ALA A 52 -15.41 0.62 -16.88
C ALA A 52 -14.41 1.71 -16.47
N ASP A 53 -14.17 1.86 -15.17
CA ASP A 53 -13.43 2.96 -14.54
C ASP A 53 -12.32 2.51 -13.58
N TYR A 54 -12.19 1.21 -13.30
CA TYR A 54 -11.13 0.66 -12.45
C TYR A 54 -10.68 -0.75 -12.86
N VAL A 55 -9.52 -1.15 -12.34
CA VAL A 55 -8.96 -2.50 -12.48
C VAL A 55 -8.54 -2.97 -11.10
N ASP A 56 -9.14 -4.07 -10.63
CA ASP A 56 -8.77 -4.71 -9.36
C ASP A 56 -7.84 -5.90 -9.63
N PHE A 57 -6.74 -6.00 -8.89
CA PHE A 57 -5.86 -7.16 -8.87
C PHE A 57 -6.04 -7.93 -7.58
N VAL A 58 -6.60 -9.13 -7.66
CA VAL A 58 -7.04 -9.91 -6.49
C VAL A 58 -6.35 -11.26 -6.47
N CYS A 59 -5.84 -11.65 -5.31
CA CYS A 59 -5.28 -12.98 -5.07
C CYS A 59 -5.71 -13.47 -3.70
N SER A 60 -6.17 -14.72 -3.60
CA SER A 60 -6.44 -15.37 -2.31
C SER A 60 -5.33 -16.37 -2.03
N ARG A 61 -4.75 -16.34 -0.83
CA ARG A 61 -3.72 -17.32 -0.42
C ARG A 61 -3.93 -17.72 1.02
N SER A 62 -4.00 -19.02 1.27
CA SER A 62 -3.88 -19.56 2.61
C SER A 62 -2.40 -19.68 2.96
N VAL A 63 -1.97 -19.00 4.02
CA VAL A 63 -0.60 -19.08 4.52
C VAL A 63 -0.62 -19.91 5.81
N PRO A 64 0.19 -20.97 5.95
CA PRO A 64 0.25 -21.78 7.16
C PRO A 64 1.08 -21.07 8.24
N ALA A 65 0.67 -19.88 8.65
CA ALA A 65 1.33 -19.06 9.65
C ALA A 65 0.29 -18.33 10.51
N LEU A 66 0.68 -17.93 11.71
CA LEU A 66 -0.16 -17.12 12.58
C LEU A 66 -0.43 -15.75 11.94
N LEU A 67 -1.65 -15.25 12.13
CA LEU A 67 -2.07 -13.96 11.57
C LEU A 67 -1.13 -12.82 11.98
N ASP A 68 -0.70 -12.77 13.24
CA ASP A 68 0.25 -11.76 13.71
C ASP A 68 1.59 -11.82 12.97
N CYS A 69 2.07 -13.03 12.64
CA CYS A 69 3.31 -13.20 11.87
C CYS A 69 3.14 -12.70 10.42
N VAL A 70 2.02 -13.04 9.78
CA VAL A 70 1.72 -12.60 8.41
C VAL A 70 1.51 -11.09 8.35
N GLY A 71 0.76 -10.54 9.30
CA GLY A 71 0.50 -9.10 9.43
C GLY A 71 1.79 -8.32 9.71
N HIS A 72 2.66 -8.85 10.57
CA HIS A 72 3.97 -8.25 10.83
C HIS A 72 4.89 -8.30 9.59
N ALA A 73 4.96 -9.44 8.90
CA ALA A 73 5.74 -9.57 7.67
C ALA A 73 5.21 -8.64 6.55
N THR A 74 3.89 -8.50 6.43
CA THR A 74 3.26 -7.61 5.44
C THR A 74 3.53 -6.14 5.75
N TRP A 75 3.44 -5.74 7.03
CA TRP A 75 3.84 -4.41 7.47
C TRP A 75 5.32 -4.15 7.15
N ASN A 76 6.18 -5.13 7.47
CA ASN A 76 7.61 -5.00 7.27
C ASN A 76 8.00 -4.96 5.79
N MET A 77 7.21 -5.57 4.91
CA MET A 77 7.48 -5.51 3.48
C MET A 77 7.70 -4.08 3.00
N LEU A 78 6.94 -3.09 3.50
CA LEU A 78 7.12 -1.69 3.12
C LEU A 78 8.07 -0.88 4.01
N THR A 79 8.47 -1.35 5.20
CA THR A 79 9.42 -0.64 6.09
C THR A 79 10.85 -1.17 6.01
N ASP A 80 11.00 -2.47 5.77
CA ASP A 80 12.22 -3.25 5.98
C ASP A 80 12.39 -4.25 4.83
N VAL A 81 13.16 -3.82 3.85
CA VAL A 81 13.33 -4.55 2.58
C VAL A 81 14.67 -5.30 2.61
N PRO A 82 14.71 -6.59 2.25
CA PRO A 82 15.95 -7.35 2.18
C PRO A 82 16.98 -6.67 1.25
N THR A 83 18.26 -6.78 1.59
CA THR A 83 19.38 -6.19 0.82
C THR A 83 19.43 -6.63 -0.65
N HIS A 84 18.87 -7.81 -0.97
CA HIS A 84 18.82 -8.36 -2.33
C HIS A 84 17.56 -7.95 -3.12
N ALA A 85 16.67 -7.14 -2.55
CA ALA A 85 15.46 -6.73 -3.25
C ALA A 85 15.79 -5.76 -4.41
N VAL A 86 14.94 -5.79 -5.43
CA VAL A 86 15.02 -4.90 -6.61
C VAL A 86 14.71 -3.43 -6.27
N ARG A 87 14.30 -3.18 -5.02
CA ARG A 87 13.94 -1.86 -4.51
C ARG A 87 14.64 -1.55 -3.21
N THR A 88 14.86 -0.27 -2.96
CA THR A 88 15.25 0.26 -1.66
C THR A 88 14.06 0.98 -1.03
N THR A 89 14.09 1.09 0.30
CA THR A 89 13.04 1.76 1.06
C THR A 89 13.68 2.56 2.17
N LYS A 90 13.25 3.82 2.30
CA LYS A 90 13.69 4.75 3.34
C LYS A 90 12.47 5.22 4.12
N VAL A 91 12.49 5.08 5.44
CA VAL A 91 11.50 5.72 6.31
C VAL A 91 11.73 7.22 6.30
N LEU A 92 10.70 7.98 5.92
CA LEU A 92 10.70 9.45 5.89
C LEU A 92 10.18 10.02 7.20
N ASP A 93 9.09 9.45 7.73
CA ASP A 93 8.42 9.93 8.93
C ASP A 93 7.55 8.82 9.56
N THR A 94 7.19 8.96 10.84
CA THR A 94 6.26 8.06 11.54
C THR A 94 5.29 8.85 12.40
N ALA A 95 4.06 8.34 12.56
CA ALA A 95 3.05 8.94 13.43
C ALA A 95 2.49 7.89 14.39
N GLY A 96 3.18 7.72 15.52
CA GLY A 96 2.93 6.61 16.44
C GLY A 96 3.44 5.28 15.89
N LYS A 97 2.95 4.16 16.45
CA LYS A 97 3.44 2.81 16.12
C LYS A 97 2.80 2.17 14.88
N ASP A 98 1.71 2.76 14.40
CA ASP A 98 0.82 2.14 13.42
C ASP A 98 0.71 2.93 12.10
N ILE A 99 1.40 4.08 11.99
CA ILE A 99 1.44 4.89 10.76
C ILE A 99 2.90 5.16 10.40
N CYS A 100 3.25 4.89 9.15
CA CYS A 100 4.58 5.13 8.63
C CYS A 100 4.50 5.77 7.24
N TYR A 101 5.46 6.63 6.95
CA TYR A 101 5.62 7.29 5.67
C TYR A 101 7.00 6.94 5.12
N VAL A 102 7.04 6.30 3.96
CA VAL A 102 8.28 5.79 3.35
C VAL A 102 8.47 6.32 1.94
N GLN A 103 9.72 6.33 1.50
CA GLN A 103 10.09 6.47 0.10
C GLN A 103 10.56 5.11 -0.41
N VAL A 104 9.90 4.61 -1.44
CA VAL A 104 10.28 3.41 -2.17
C VAL A 104 10.99 3.84 -3.45
N ARG A 105 12.14 3.25 -3.73
CA ARG A 105 12.91 3.49 -4.96
C ARG A 105 13.20 2.17 -5.66
N ILE A 106 12.84 2.09 -6.93
CA ILE A 106 13.09 0.93 -7.80
C ILE A 106 14.09 1.39 -8.86
N GLU A 107 15.32 0.89 -8.84
CA GLU A 107 16.41 1.38 -9.72
C GLU A 107 16.16 1.08 -11.21
N ASN A 108 15.52 -0.05 -11.50
CA ASN A 108 15.13 -0.47 -12.84
C ASN A 108 13.59 -0.51 -12.90
N GLY A 109 12.96 0.65 -13.02
CA GLY A 109 11.50 0.75 -13.11
C GLY A 109 10.97 0.24 -14.46
N HIS A 110 10.41 1.13 -15.28
CA HIS A 110 9.91 0.75 -16.61
C HIS A 110 11.03 0.51 -17.63
N ARG A 111 12.21 1.11 -17.43
CA ARG A 111 13.40 0.94 -18.29
C ARG A 111 14.64 0.74 -17.43
N ARG A 112 15.65 0.07 -17.97
CA ARG A 112 16.95 -0.11 -17.30
C ARG A 112 17.56 1.26 -16.97
N ASN A 113 18.08 1.41 -15.75
CA ASN A 113 18.66 2.66 -15.22
C ASN A 113 17.70 3.87 -15.19
N VAL A 114 16.39 3.65 -15.31
CA VAL A 114 15.38 4.68 -15.09
C VAL A 114 14.71 4.39 -13.76
N PRO A 115 15.14 5.06 -12.68
CA PRO A 115 14.59 4.81 -11.37
C PRO A 115 13.15 5.33 -11.29
N VAL A 116 12.35 4.63 -10.50
CA VAL A 116 11.01 5.08 -10.11
C VAL A 116 11.03 5.29 -8.60
N VAL A 117 10.73 6.50 -8.17
CA VAL A 117 10.61 6.87 -6.76
C VAL A 117 9.15 7.15 -6.44
N VAL A 118 8.68 6.60 -5.33
CA VAL A 118 7.31 6.75 -4.87
C VAL A 118 7.32 6.97 -3.36
N ASN A 119 6.70 8.05 -2.89
CA ASN A 119 6.44 8.23 -1.47
C ASN A 119 5.10 7.57 -1.12
N VAL A 120 5.07 6.74 -0.07
CA VAL A 120 3.93 5.93 0.33
C VAL A 120 3.61 6.15 1.81
N LEU A 121 2.41 6.63 2.09
CA LEU A 121 1.86 6.73 3.44
C LEU A 121 0.99 5.50 3.70
N TYR A 122 1.20 4.82 4.82
CA TYR A 122 0.47 3.59 5.15
C TYR A 122 0.22 3.46 6.64
N LYS A 123 -0.85 2.74 6.97
CA LYS A 123 -1.32 2.49 8.32
C LYS A 123 -1.69 1.03 8.49
N ARG A 124 -1.45 0.49 9.68
CA ARG A 124 -1.91 -0.84 10.08
C ARG A 124 -2.92 -0.76 11.21
N THR A 125 -3.97 -1.56 11.12
CA THR A 125 -4.93 -1.82 12.20
C THR A 125 -4.87 -3.30 12.53
N VAL A 126 -4.67 -3.64 13.80
CA VAL A 126 -4.57 -5.02 14.28
C VAL A 126 -5.76 -5.32 15.19
N ALA A 127 -6.51 -6.36 14.87
CA ALA A 127 -7.62 -6.91 15.65
C ALA A 127 -7.40 -8.42 15.83
N PRO A 128 -8.09 -9.09 16.80
CA PRO A 128 -7.83 -10.50 17.14
C PRO A 128 -7.92 -11.50 15.98
N HIS A 129 -8.69 -11.17 14.94
CA HIS A 129 -8.93 -12.05 13.79
C HIS A 129 -8.64 -11.37 12.46
N GLN A 130 -8.05 -10.19 12.47
CA GLN A 130 -7.87 -9.39 11.26
C GLN A 130 -6.68 -8.42 11.40
N VAL A 131 -5.87 -8.33 10.35
CA VAL A 131 -4.85 -7.28 10.24
C VAL A 131 -5.09 -6.54 8.94
N ILE A 132 -5.45 -5.27 9.03
CA ILE A 132 -5.68 -4.43 7.86
C ILE A 132 -4.50 -3.51 7.68
N VAL A 133 -3.91 -3.48 6.49
CA VAL A 133 -2.93 -2.45 6.10
C VAL A 133 -3.55 -1.61 4.99
N VAL A 134 -3.67 -0.29 5.19
CA VAL A 134 -4.10 0.67 4.17
C VAL A 134 -2.93 1.52 3.73
N PHE A 135 -2.85 1.85 2.44
CA PHE A 135 -1.76 2.67 1.92
C PHE A 135 -2.21 3.55 0.76
N ARG A 136 -1.47 4.65 0.56
CA ARG A 136 -1.57 5.51 -0.62
C ARG A 136 -0.24 6.17 -0.97
N THR A 137 -0.09 6.55 -2.23
CA THR A 137 1.02 7.39 -2.68
C THR A 137 0.75 8.87 -2.40
N ILE A 138 1.83 9.60 -2.11
CA ILE A 138 1.83 11.05 -1.95
C ILE A 138 2.72 11.63 -3.06
N HIS A 139 2.12 12.42 -3.94
CA HIS A 139 2.80 12.97 -5.12
C HIS A 139 3.45 14.33 -4.87
N GLU A 140 2.87 15.11 -3.96
CA GLU A 140 3.29 16.48 -3.68
C GLU A 140 3.60 16.58 -2.20
N ASP A 141 4.87 16.86 -1.89
CA ASP A 141 5.38 17.01 -0.54
C ASP A 141 6.63 17.89 -0.57
N ASP A 142 6.51 19.14 -0.11
CA ASP A 142 7.62 20.10 -0.11
C ASP A 142 8.81 19.65 0.76
N LEU A 143 8.56 18.87 1.81
CA LEU A 143 9.61 18.43 2.73
C LEU A 143 10.34 17.19 2.21
N PHE A 144 9.61 16.31 1.54
CA PHE A 144 10.15 15.11 0.91
C PHE A 144 9.82 15.08 -0.59
N PRO A 145 10.35 16.04 -1.37
CA PRO A 145 9.98 16.16 -2.77
C PRO A 145 10.41 14.92 -3.55
N MET A 146 9.54 14.44 -4.44
CA MET A 146 9.90 13.39 -5.37
C MET A 146 10.82 13.97 -6.46
N PRO A 147 11.83 13.21 -6.91
CA PRO A 147 12.69 13.66 -8.00
C PRO A 147 11.87 13.82 -9.29
N THR A 148 12.32 14.71 -10.17
CA THR A 148 11.80 14.78 -11.53
C THR A 148 12.06 13.44 -12.22
N GLN A 149 10.99 12.76 -12.61
CA GLN A 149 11.03 11.43 -13.19
C GLN A 149 9.93 11.31 -14.25
N PRO A 150 10.10 10.43 -15.26
CA PRO A 150 9.17 10.36 -16.38
C PRO A 150 7.81 9.73 -16.03
N LEU A 151 7.66 9.15 -14.84
CA LEU A 151 6.48 8.41 -14.43
C LEU A 151 6.09 8.78 -13.00
N HIS A 152 4.83 9.14 -12.80
CA HIS A 152 4.23 9.23 -11.48
C HIS A 152 3.27 8.05 -11.28
N ILE A 153 3.41 7.33 -10.17
CA ILE A 153 2.56 6.18 -9.87
C ILE A 153 1.61 6.54 -8.73
N GLY A 154 0.32 6.62 -9.06
CA GLY A 154 -0.76 6.73 -8.08
C GLY A 154 -1.19 5.34 -7.62
N LEU A 155 -0.98 5.00 -6.36
CA LEU A 155 -1.50 3.77 -5.78
C LEU A 155 -2.31 4.10 -4.53
N SER A 156 -3.41 3.38 -4.35
CA SER A 156 -4.14 3.32 -3.10
C SER A 156 -4.69 1.91 -2.97
N GLY A 157 -4.63 1.34 -1.78
CA GLY A 157 -5.06 -0.05 -1.60
C GLY A 157 -5.08 -0.47 -0.14
N TRP A 158 -5.49 -1.71 0.04
CA TRP A 158 -5.59 -2.36 1.33
C TRP A 158 -5.21 -3.84 1.22
N TYR A 159 -4.75 -4.43 2.32
CA TYR A 159 -4.56 -5.86 2.49
C TYR A 159 -5.22 -6.31 3.79
N GLU A 160 -5.78 -7.52 3.77
CA GLU A 160 -6.41 -8.22 4.90
C GLU A 160 -5.82 -9.62 5.07
#